data_AF-D6SQY2-F1
#
_entry.id   AF-D6SQY2-F1
#
_cell.length_a   1.000
_cell.length_b   1.000
_cell.length_c   1.000
_cell.angle_alpha   90.00
_cell.angle_beta   90.00
_cell.angle_gamma   90.00
#
_symmetry.space_group_name_H-M   'P 1'
#
loop_
_entity.id
_entity.type
_entity.pdbx_description
1 polymer ?
#
loop_
_entity_poly.entity_id
_entity_poly.type
_entity_poly.pdbx_seq_one_letter_code
_entity_poly.pdbx_strand_id
1 'polypeptide(L)' 'MENTKMHTVRLPVGLSQRLKLLSKATKRTKSHFIREALERTLEDLEDAYLAETAYEEYLKSKEKAISLEDVERDIDLAD' A
#
# COMPACT_ATOMS: atom_id res chain seq x y z
N MET A 1 -14.56 -8.50 -20.90
CA MET A 1 -14.60 -7.04 -20.74
C MET A 1 -14.13 -6.75 -19.33
N GLU A 2 -13.09 -5.93 -19.17
CA GLU A 2 -12.50 -5.62 -17.87
C GLU A 2 -13.49 -4.77 -17.04
N ASN A 3 -13.85 -5.24 -15.85
CA ASN A 3 -14.92 -4.64 -15.05
C ASN A 3 -14.35 -3.45 -14.25
N THR A 4 -14.41 -2.24 -14.81
CA THR A 4 -13.84 -1.04 -14.17
C THR A 4 -14.85 -0.36 -13.25
N LYS A 5 -14.42 0.04 -12.04
CA LYS A 5 -15.23 0.79 -11.07
C LYS A 5 -14.67 2.20 -10.84
N MET A 6 -15.54 3.20 -10.77
CA MET A 6 -15.15 4.61 -10.60
C MET A 6 -15.15 5.00 -9.12
N HIS A 7 -14.06 5.64 -8.68
CA HIS A 7 -13.94 6.23 -7.34
C HIS A 7 -13.76 7.75 -7.44
N THR A 8 -14.44 8.49 -6.56
CA THR A 8 -14.35 9.95 -6.47
C THR A 8 -13.62 10.33 -5.18
N VAL A 9 -12.54 11.09 -5.31
CA VAL A 9 -11.75 11.59 -4.18
C VAL A 9 -11.70 13.12 -4.19
N ARG A 10 -11.79 13.72 -3.00
CA ARG A 10 -11.53 15.15 -2.82
C ARG A 10 -10.04 15.38 -2.60
N LEU A 11 -9.45 16.24 -3.41
CA LEU A 11 -8.03 16.57 -3.32
C LEU A 11 -7.85 18.01 -2.85
N PRO A 12 -6.80 18.30 -2.05
CA PRO A 12 -6.41 19.67 -1.74
C PRO A 12 -6.19 20.50 -3.02
N VAL A 13 -6.48 21.80 -2.95
CA VAL A 13 -6.39 22.72 -4.09
C VAL A 13 -4.99 22.70 -4.71
N GLY A 14 -3.94 22.69 -3.89
CA GLY A 14 -2.55 22.63 -4.36
C GLY A 14 -2.24 21.37 -5.18
N LEU A 15 -2.70 20.21 -4.73
CA LEU A 15 -2.49 18.94 -5.44
C LEU A 15 -3.28 18.90 -6.76
N SER A 16 -4.51 19.39 -6.73
CA SER A 16 -5.35 19.53 -7.94
C SER A 16 -4.70 20.42 -9.00
N GLN A 17 -4.05 21.51 -8.58
CA GLN A 17 -3.34 22.41 -9.47
C GLN A 17 -2.06 21.77 -10.04
N ARG A 18 -1.28 21.05 -9.22
CA ARG A 18 -0.11 20.29 -9.67
C ARG A 18 -0.49 19.24 -10.72
N LEU A 19 -1.55 18.47 -10.48
CA LEU A 19 -2.09 17.50 -11.44
C LEU A 19 -2.54 18.17 -12.75
N LYS A 20 -3.16 19.35 -12.68
CA LYS A 20 -3.57 20.12 -13.87
C LYS A 20 -2.36 20.54 -14.71
N LEU A 21 -1.30 21.04 -14.09
CA LEU A 21 -0.07 21.45 -14.78
C LEU A 21 0.63 20.25 -15.43
N LEU A 22 0.79 19.15 -14.69
CA LEU A 22 1.42 17.92 -15.18
C LEU A 22 0.64 17.32 -16.36
N SER A 23 -0.69 17.26 -16.24
CA SER A 23 -1.59 16.82 -17.30
C SER A 23 -1.41 17.64 -18.59
N LYS A 24 -1.37 18.98 -18.49
CA LYS A 24 -1.17 19.86 -19.65
C LYS A 24 0.21 19.65 -20.30
N ALA A 25 1.26 19.54 -19.49
CA ALA A 25 2.63 19.40 -19.98
C ALA A 25 2.88 18.06 -20.69
N THR A 26 2.23 16.99 -20.24
CA THR A 26 2.48 15.61 -20.70
C THR A 26 1.42 15.07 -21.66
N LYS A 27 0.35 15.85 -21.92
CA LYS A 27 -0.83 15.45 -22.71
C LYS A 27 -1.53 14.18 -22.21
N ARG A 28 -1.48 13.93 -20.89
CA ARG A 28 -2.16 12.82 -20.21
C ARG A 28 -3.26 13.33 -19.30
N THR A 29 -4.26 12.51 -18.99
CA THR A 29 -5.36 12.90 -18.08
C THR A 29 -4.89 12.96 -16.63
N LYS A 30 -5.60 13.71 -15.78
CA LYS A 30 -5.34 13.69 -14.33
C LYS A 30 -5.59 12.29 -13.74
N SER A 31 -6.59 11.57 -14.25
CA SER A 31 -6.92 10.21 -13.80
C SER A 31 -5.79 9.22 -14.07
N HIS A 32 -5.04 9.38 -15.14
CA HIS A 32 -3.83 8.59 -15.39
C HIS A 32 -2.84 8.73 -14.23
N PHE A 33 -2.51 9.95 -13.83
CA PHE A 33 -1.55 10.21 -12.76
C PHE A 33 -2.05 9.81 -11.38
N ILE A 34 -3.35 9.97 -11.12
CA ILE A 34 -3.95 9.50 -9.87
C ILE A 34 -3.85 7.98 -9.79
N ARG A 35 -4.21 7.27 -10.87
CA ARG A 35 -4.09 5.81 -10.94
C ARG A 35 -2.64 5.36 -10.78
N GLU A 36 -1.71 5.93 -11.54
CA GLU A 36 -0.28 5.59 -11.46
C GLU A 36 0.29 5.85 -10.05
N ALA A 37 -0.10 6.95 -9.41
CA ALA A 37 0.31 7.23 -8.04
C ALA A 37 -0.27 6.22 -7.05
N LEU A 38 -1.55 5.87 -7.19
CA LEU A 38 -2.20 4.85 -6.35
C LEU A 38 -1.52 3.48 -6.52
N GLU A 39 -1.33 3.02 -7.77
CA GLU A 39 -0.67 1.74 -8.08
C GLU A 39 0.71 1.66 -7.44
N ARG A 40 1.50 2.74 -7.48
CA ARG A 40 2.84 2.77 -6.89
C ARG A 40 2.86 2.75 -5.36
N THR A 41 1.83 3.29 -4.71
CA THR A 41 1.82 3.43 -3.25
C THR A 41 0.99 2.36 -2.56
N LEU A 42 0.10 1.68 -3.28
CA LEU A 42 -0.86 0.77 -2.67
C LEU A 42 -0.17 -0.44 -2.06
N GLU A 43 0.83 -1.01 -2.73
CA GLU A 43 1.63 -2.14 -2.24
C GLU A 43 2.30 -1.81 -0.89
N ASP A 44 3.03 -0.70 -0.82
CA ASP A 44 3.68 -0.24 0.43
C ASP A 44 2.67 -0.01 1.57
N LEU A 45 1.48 0.53 1.24
CA LEU A 45 0.43 0.77 2.23
C LEU A 45 -0.19 -0.54 2.72
N GLU A 46 -0.46 -1.48 1.81
CA GLU A 46 -1.01 -2.80 2.15
C GLU A 46 -0.05 -3.53 3.10
N ASP A 47 1.23 -3.59 2.78
CA ASP A 47 2.24 -4.22 3.62
C ASP A 47 2.31 -3.58 5.01
N ALA A 48 2.37 -2.25 5.08
CA ALA A 48 2.45 -1.52 6.35
C ALA A 48 1.21 -1.76 7.22
N TYR A 49 0.01 -1.62 6.67
CA TYR A 49 -1.23 -1.79 7.43
C TYR A 49 -1.50 -3.24 7.82
N LEU A 50 -1.16 -4.21 6.97
CA LEU A 50 -1.29 -5.62 7.29
C LEU A 50 -0.32 -6.03 8.39
N ALA A 51 0.94 -5.57 8.33
CA ALA A 51 1.93 -5.81 9.37
C ALA A 51 1.53 -5.18 10.71
N GLU A 52 1.04 -3.92 10.70
CA GLU A 52 0.53 -3.24 11.89
C GLU A 52 -0.65 -4.02 12.50
N THR A 53 -1.61 -4.43 11.67
CA THR A 53 -2.78 -5.21 12.12
C THR A 53 -2.36 -6.54 12.75
N ALA A 54 -1.49 -7.29 12.08
CA ALA A 54 -0.99 -8.58 12.58
C ALA A 54 -0.24 -8.41 13.92
N TYR A 55 0.57 -7.35 14.05
CA TYR A 55 1.29 -7.06 15.29
C TYR A 55 0.33 -6.69 16.43
N GLU A 56 -0.70 -5.89 16.16
CA GLU A 56 -1.72 -5.59 17.16
C GLU A 56 -2.48 -6.85 17.63
N GLU A 57 -2.81 -7.75 16.70
CA GLU A 57 -3.47 -9.02 17.01
C GLU A 57 -2.59 -9.91 17.89
N TYR A 58 -1.29 -10.01 17.57
CA TYR A 58 -0.31 -10.70 18.39
C TYR A 58 -0.21 -10.10 19.81
N LEU A 59 -0.14 -8.78 19.96
CA LEU A 59 -0.13 -8.13 21.28
C LEU A 59 -1.40 -8.44 22.07
N LYS A 60 -2.56 -8.51 21.41
CA LYS A 60 -3.85 -8.85 22.03
C LYS A 60 -3.93 -10.33 22.43
N SER A 61 -3.28 -11.25 21.71
CA SER A 61 -3.29 -12.68 22.00
C SER A 61 -2.54 -13.05 23.29
N LYS A 62 -1.55 -12.23 23.69
CA LYS A 62 -0.64 -12.46 24.83
C LYS A 62 0.21 -13.74 24.69
N GLU A 63 0.34 -14.25 23.48
CA GLU A 63 1.24 -15.36 23.18
C GLU A 63 2.70 -14.92 23.31
N LYS A 64 3.61 -15.88 23.49
CA LYS A 64 5.04 -15.59 23.51
C LYS A 64 5.58 -15.56 22.09
N ALA A 65 6.42 -14.58 21.78
CA ALA A 65 7.20 -14.58 20.55
C ALA A 65 8.11 -15.82 20.50
N ILE A 66 8.30 -16.33 19.30
CA ILE A 66 9.24 -17.40 18.97
C ILE A 66 10.51 -16.74 18.43
N SER A 67 11.68 -17.27 18.78
CA SER A 67 12.94 -16.74 18.25
C SER A 67 13.09 -17.07 16.77
N LEU A 68 13.89 -16.28 16.04
CA LEU A 68 14.13 -16.55 14.61
C LEU A 68 14.82 -17.90 14.44
N GLU A 69 15.77 -18.22 15.31
CA GLU A 69 16.52 -19.48 15.30
C GLU A 69 15.61 -20.70 15.51
N ASP A 70 14.59 -20.57 16.37
CA ASP A 70 13.61 -21.64 16.58
C ASP A 70 12.70 -21.80 15.35
N VAL A 71 12.26 -20.69 14.73
CA VAL A 71 11.46 -20.74 13.50
C VAL A 71 12.24 -21.37 12.35
N GLU A 72 13.49 -20.95 12.13
CA GLU A 72 14.37 -21.49 11.07
C GLU A 72 14.59 -23.00 11.23
N ARG A 73 14.78 -23.47 12.46
CA ARG A 73 14.89 -24.89 12.77
C ARG A 73 13.60 -25.65 12.49
N ASP A 74 12.44 -25.05 12.78
CA ASP A 74 11.12 -25.66 12.58
C ASP A 74 10.74 -25.78 11.08
N ILE A 75 11.28 -24.90 10.22
CA ILE A 75 11.02 -24.87 8.78
C ILE A 75 12.18 -25.40 7.91
N ASP A 76 13.17 -26.06 8.53
CA ASP A 76 14.34 -26.64 7.85
C ASP A 76 15.15 -25.62 7.03
N LEU A 77 15.22 -24.39 7.54
CA LEU A 77 16.03 -23.29 7.00
C LEU A 77 17.23 -22.96 7.91
N ALA A 78 17.44 -23.71 8.99
CA ALA A 78 18.62 -23.56 9.83
C ALA A 78 19.87 -24.07 9.10
N ASP A 79 20.92 -23.25 9.06
CA ASP A 79 22.24 -23.58 8.51
C ASP A 79 22.96 -24.73 9.27
#